data_AF-A0A936YAJ5-F1
#
_entry.id   AF-A0A936YAJ5-F1
#
_cell.length_a   1.000
_cell.length_b   1.000
_cell.length_c   1.000
_cell.angle_alpha   90.00
_cell.angle_beta   90.00
_cell.angle_gamma   90.00
#
_symmetry.space_group_name_H-M   'P 1'
#
loop_
_entity.id
_entity.type
_entity.pdbx_description
1 polymer ?
#
loop_
_entity_poly.entity_id
_entity_poly.type
_entity_poly.pdbx_seq_one_letter_code
_entity_poly.pdbx_strand_id
1 'polypeptide(L)'
;MATNYIYPYAQAAVPPNILSTADYAASSITTTGYVFDSIASSAYMAKAQRQTSAICAGMAQFMANNQGTDVTDDLSPSAIAAIFTNSLGGVSAITQPQFDNSTKIATTAFVQRALGNFANSNSYSSNTTLTNADVGAIVSPSVGSLAFQLPLVAGMPNGAQITFNGNTFGCVIARQGSDVINAGSAGAISSLSLEANDAAVLTVVGGVWTLTGGELHQGASSSFASSAVTNGSMYFPAPPGRAPIIWQWGEVNIQMTSGIHKNSFALPIAWPNGFITGMCCFAGGLPPTIETNMSIGADPSNLLTNIAIWGYAASTLPSEGTYYSVLGY
;
A
#
# COMPACT_ATOMS: atom_id res chain seq x y z
N MET A 1 -8.95 -41.52 -8.90
CA MET A 1 -7.70 -41.41 -8.13
C MET A 1 -6.79 -42.50 -8.62
N ALA A 2 -5.52 -42.19 -8.91
CA ALA A 2 -4.55 -43.21 -9.26
C ALA A 2 -4.29 -44.13 -8.05
N THR A 3 -3.97 -45.38 -8.33
CA THR A 3 -3.79 -46.44 -7.34
C THR A 3 -2.31 -46.80 -7.23
N ASN A 4 -1.85 -46.97 -5.99
CA ASN A 4 -0.54 -47.50 -5.70
C ASN A 4 -0.62 -49.03 -5.58
N TYR A 5 0.05 -49.75 -6.48
CA TYR A 5 0.16 -51.21 -6.46
C TYR A 5 1.50 -51.70 -5.89
N ILE A 6 2.36 -50.80 -5.41
CA ILE A 6 3.58 -51.15 -4.70
C ILE A 6 3.24 -51.39 -3.23
N TYR A 7 3.21 -52.66 -2.84
CA TYR A 7 2.85 -53.07 -1.49
C TYR A 7 4.08 -53.19 -0.58
N PRO A 8 3.98 -52.74 0.68
CA PRO A 8 5.05 -52.92 1.65
C PRO A 8 5.09 -54.37 2.15
N TYR A 9 6.29 -54.90 2.37
CA TYR A 9 6.48 -56.28 2.85
C TYR A 9 6.30 -56.39 4.37
N ALA A 10 5.53 -57.39 4.79
CA ALA A 10 5.44 -57.91 6.15
C ALA A 10 5.19 -56.85 7.26
N GLN A 11 4.21 -55.94 7.11
CA GLN A 11 3.94 -54.80 8.01
C GLN A 11 3.19 -55.11 9.33
N ALA A 12 2.88 -56.38 9.62
CA ALA A 12 2.20 -56.77 10.87
C ALA A 12 2.97 -56.34 12.14
N ALA A 13 2.27 -56.09 13.26
CA ALA A 13 2.90 -55.58 14.49
C ALA A 13 3.98 -56.52 15.09
N VAL A 14 3.83 -57.84 14.95
CA VAL A 14 4.82 -58.84 15.40
C VAL A 14 4.96 -59.95 14.35
N PRO A 15 5.80 -59.74 13.31
CA PRO A 15 6.09 -60.79 12.34
C PRO A 15 7.07 -61.80 12.96
N PRO A 16 6.82 -63.12 12.87
CA PRO A 16 7.59 -64.14 13.57
C PRO A 16 9.05 -64.28 13.09
N ASN A 17 9.40 -63.69 11.94
CA ASN A 17 10.74 -63.78 11.35
C ASN A 17 11.29 -62.41 10.93
N ILE A 18 11.16 -61.41 11.81
CA ILE A 18 11.72 -60.06 11.59
C ILE A 18 12.46 -59.60 12.85
N LEU A 19 13.69 -59.11 12.67
CA LEU A 19 14.49 -58.58 13.77
C LEU A 19 13.91 -57.30 14.37
N SER A 20 14.15 -57.11 15.66
CA SER A 20 13.89 -55.84 16.33
C SER A 20 14.75 -54.73 15.72
N THR A 21 14.33 -53.47 15.89
CA THR A 21 15.11 -52.32 15.40
C THR A 21 16.46 -52.20 16.11
N ALA A 22 16.52 -52.55 17.40
CA ALA A 22 17.75 -52.53 18.18
C ALA A 22 18.74 -53.61 17.69
N ASP A 23 18.28 -54.85 17.49
CA ASP A 23 19.14 -55.95 17.06
C ASP A 23 19.65 -55.75 15.63
N TYR A 24 18.81 -55.19 14.75
CA TYR A 24 19.22 -54.87 13.38
C TYR A 24 20.29 -53.76 13.35
N ALA A 25 20.14 -52.71 14.17
CA ALA A 25 21.10 -51.62 14.26
C ALA A 25 22.44 -52.05 14.91
N ALA A 26 22.41 -53.02 15.83
CA ALA A 26 23.60 -53.56 16.47
C ALA A 26 24.41 -54.52 15.57
N SER A 27 23.86 -54.91 14.42
CA SER A 27 24.49 -55.87 13.52
C SER A 27 25.60 -55.27 12.66
N SER A 28 26.76 -55.94 12.63
CA SER A 28 27.84 -55.60 11.70
C SER A 28 27.47 -55.81 10.23
N ILE A 29 26.47 -56.66 9.93
CA ILE A 29 26.00 -56.97 8.58
C ILE A 29 25.48 -55.71 7.86
N THR A 30 24.95 -54.73 8.59
CA THR A 30 24.50 -53.45 8.00
C THR A 30 25.64 -52.65 7.37
N THR A 31 26.88 -52.91 7.78
CA THR A 31 28.09 -52.23 7.29
C THR A 31 28.90 -53.13 6.37
N THR A 32 29.12 -54.40 6.73
CA THR A 32 30.00 -55.31 5.98
C THR A 32 29.28 -56.13 4.91
N GLY A 33 27.94 -56.15 4.92
CA GLY A 33 27.16 -57.11 4.15
C GLY A 33 27.43 -58.56 4.58
N TYR A 34 26.90 -59.50 3.79
CA TYR A 34 27.24 -60.92 3.94
C TYR A 34 28.56 -61.21 3.22
N VAL A 35 29.53 -61.75 3.96
CA VAL A 35 30.79 -62.22 3.40
C VAL A 35 30.60 -63.56 2.69
N PHE A 36 31.46 -63.84 1.71
CA PHE A 36 31.50 -65.11 0.98
C PHE A 36 31.55 -66.28 1.98
N ASP A 37 30.72 -67.31 1.79
CA ASP A 37 30.59 -68.49 2.65
C ASP A 37 29.84 -68.30 4.00
N SER A 38 29.16 -67.16 4.21
CA SER A 38 28.28 -66.95 5.38
C SER A 38 26.80 -67.25 5.09
N ILE A 39 26.08 -67.79 6.08
CA ILE A 39 24.64 -68.06 5.96
C ILE A 39 23.87 -66.76 6.15
N ALA A 40 23.08 -66.38 5.15
CA ALA A 40 22.15 -65.27 5.25
C ALA A 40 21.04 -65.57 6.25
N SER A 41 20.98 -64.83 7.36
CA SER A 41 19.88 -64.97 8.31
C SER A 41 18.61 -64.41 7.70
N SER A 42 17.58 -65.25 7.62
CA SER A 42 16.29 -64.90 7.02
C SER A 42 15.61 -63.74 7.75
N ALA A 43 15.80 -63.62 9.07
CA ALA A 43 15.28 -62.51 9.86
C ALA A 43 15.93 -61.15 9.51
N TYR A 44 17.23 -61.16 9.17
CA TYR A 44 17.94 -59.97 8.68
C TYR A 44 17.45 -59.57 7.30
N MET A 45 17.35 -60.52 6.38
CA MET A 45 16.86 -60.26 5.02
C MET A 45 15.42 -59.75 5.03
N ALA A 46 14.56 -60.34 5.85
CA ALA A 46 13.18 -59.91 6.02
C ALA A 46 13.08 -58.48 6.59
N LYS A 47 13.96 -58.10 7.53
CA LYS A 47 14.02 -56.73 8.05
C LYS A 47 14.47 -55.73 6.99
N ALA A 48 15.52 -56.04 6.23
CA ALA A 48 16.01 -55.20 5.14
C ALA A 48 14.92 -55.00 4.06
N GLN A 49 14.27 -56.08 3.65
CA GLN A 49 13.19 -56.05 2.66
C GLN A 49 11.97 -55.27 3.15
N ARG A 50 11.61 -55.38 4.44
CA ARG A 50 10.55 -54.56 5.04
C ARG A 50 10.88 -53.06 4.97
N GLN A 51 12.10 -52.66 5.31
CA GLN A 51 12.50 -51.25 5.30
C GLN A 51 12.47 -50.66 3.89
N THR A 52 13.05 -51.37 2.92
CA THR A 52 13.09 -50.89 1.52
C THR A 52 11.68 -50.85 0.90
N SER A 53 10.90 -51.93 1.04
CA SER A 53 9.54 -51.98 0.50
C SER A 53 8.59 -50.96 1.14
N ALA A 54 8.76 -50.63 2.43
CA ALA A 54 7.99 -49.58 3.09
C ALA A 54 8.26 -48.20 2.47
N ILE A 55 9.53 -47.88 2.22
CA ILE A 55 9.94 -46.62 1.59
C ILE A 55 9.43 -46.57 0.14
N CYS A 56 9.60 -47.65 -0.63
CA CYS A 56 9.13 -47.74 -2.00
C CYS A 56 7.61 -47.59 -2.10
N ALA A 57 6.85 -48.28 -1.24
CA ALA A 57 5.40 -48.18 -1.19
C ALA A 57 4.94 -46.76 -0.81
N GLY A 58 5.63 -46.11 0.14
CA GLY A 58 5.34 -44.71 0.51
C GLY A 58 5.60 -43.73 -0.65
N MET A 59 6.71 -43.88 -1.35
CA MET A 59 7.04 -43.06 -2.51
C MET A 59 6.06 -43.30 -3.68
N ALA A 60 5.67 -44.56 -3.91
CA ALA A 60 4.64 -44.91 -4.88
C ALA A 60 3.27 -44.32 -4.54
N GLN A 61 2.90 -44.30 -3.26
CA GLN A 61 1.68 -43.62 -2.82
C GLN A 61 1.74 -42.11 -3.05
N PHE A 62 2.88 -41.48 -2.77
CA PHE A 62 3.08 -40.06 -3.07
C PHE A 62 2.94 -39.78 -4.57
N MET A 63 3.57 -40.59 -5.41
CA MET A 63 3.47 -40.46 -6.87
C MET A 63 2.00 -40.59 -7.33
N ALA A 64 1.29 -41.63 -6.89
CA ALA A 64 -0.12 -41.84 -7.23
C ALA A 64 -1.04 -40.71 -6.73
N ASN A 65 -0.81 -40.17 -5.54
CA ASN A 65 -1.65 -39.10 -4.98
C ASN A 65 -1.53 -37.78 -5.73
N ASN A 66 -0.35 -37.48 -6.29
CA ASN A 66 -0.05 -36.18 -6.89
C ASN A 66 -0.07 -36.20 -8.43
N GLN A 67 -0.59 -37.27 -9.04
CA GLN A 67 -0.80 -37.36 -10.50
C GLN A 67 -1.98 -38.29 -10.85
N GLY A 68 -2.31 -38.39 -12.13
CA GLY A 68 -3.42 -39.22 -12.64
C GLY A 68 -3.06 -40.63 -13.12
N THR A 69 -1.90 -41.18 -12.75
CA THR A 69 -1.38 -42.45 -13.29
C THR A 69 -0.99 -43.40 -12.17
N ASP A 70 -1.45 -44.64 -12.28
CA ASP A 70 -1.18 -45.73 -11.33
C ASP A 70 0.33 -46.05 -11.26
N VAL A 71 0.77 -46.54 -10.10
CA VAL A 71 2.16 -46.96 -9.89
C VAL A 71 2.19 -48.48 -9.72
N THR A 72 2.72 -49.17 -10.71
CA THR A 72 2.83 -50.64 -10.78
C THR A 72 4.29 -51.10 -10.79
N ASP A 73 4.51 -52.38 -10.53
CA ASP A 73 5.84 -53.00 -10.43
C ASP A 73 6.47 -53.37 -11.79
N ASP A 74 5.71 -53.31 -12.88
CA ASP A 74 6.15 -53.54 -14.25
C ASP A 74 6.59 -52.27 -14.99
N LEU A 75 6.57 -51.11 -14.31
CA LEU A 75 7.01 -49.84 -14.87
C LEU A 75 8.52 -49.84 -15.17
N SER A 76 8.89 -49.33 -16.34
CA SER A 76 10.30 -49.10 -16.67
C SER A 76 10.90 -48.01 -15.78
N PRO A 77 12.24 -48.00 -15.56
CA PRO A 77 12.90 -46.93 -14.81
C PRO A 77 12.63 -45.52 -15.37
N SER A 78 12.51 -45.39 -16.70
CA SER A 78 12.18 -44.12 -17.34
C SER A 78 10.72 -43.69 -17.08
N ALA A 79 9.78 -44.64 -17.03
CA ALA A 79 8.39 -44.37 -16.69
C ALA A 79 8.26 -43.90 -15.22
N ILE A 80 8.97 -44.57 -14.29
CA ILE A 80 9.01 -44.16 -12.88
C ILE A 80 9.57 -42.74 -12.73
N ALA A 81 10.65 -42.40 -13.44
CA ALA A 81 11.24 -41.07 -13.38
C ALA A 81 10.30 -39.97 -13.91
N ALA A 82 9.57 -40.25 -15.00
CA ALA A 82 8.57 -39.32 -15.55
C ALA A 82 7.41 -39.08 -14.57
N ILE A 83 6.89 -40.16 -13.99
CA ILE A 83 5.85 -40.12 -12.96
C ILE A 83 6.33 -39.32 -11.74
N PHE A 84 7.52 -39.60 -11.23
CA PHE A 84 8.07 -38.86 -10.09
C PHE A 84 8.18 -37.36 -10.38
N THR A 85 8.69 -36.99 -11.56
CA THR A 85 8.81 -35.58 -11.98
C THR A 85 7.45 -34.89 -12.05
N ASN A 86 6.45 -35.53 -12.65
CA ASN A 86 5.10 -34.99 -12.77
C ASN A 86 4.42 -34.84 -11.40
N SER A 87 4.61 -35.81 -10.51
CA SER A 87 4.07 -35.78 -9.15
C SER A 87 4.56 -34.56 -8.35
N LEU A 88 5.78 -34.07 -8.61
CA LEU A 88 6.31 -32.85 -7.99
C LEU A 88 5.60 -31.58 -8.49
N GLY A 89 5.11 -31.59 -9.73
CA GLY A 89 4.33 -30.49 -10.31
C GLY A 89 2.90 -30.38 -9.75
N GLY A 90 2.35 -31.48 -9.22
CA GLY A 90 1.04 -31.51 -8.56
C GLY A 90 1.06 -31.11 -7.09
N VAL A 91 2.24 -30.91 -6.49
CA VAL A 91 2.37 -30.56 -5.07
C VAL A 91 1.87 -29.14 -4.84
N SER A 92 0.71 -29.02 -4.21
CA SER A 92 0.18 -27.73 -3.76
C SER A 92 0.95 -27.27 -2.52
N ALA A 93 1.80 -26.26 -2.68
CA ALA A 93 2.45 -25.61 -1.53
C ALA A 93 1.42 -24.83 -0.69
N ILE A 94 1.59 -24.84 0.63
CA ILE A 94 0.77 -24.04 1.55
C ILE A 94 1.12 -22.56 1.35
N THR A 95 0.11 -21.72 1.14
CA THR A 95 0.33 -20.26 1.07
C THR A 95 0.78 -19.75 2.43
N GLN A 96 1.98 -19.16 2.47
CA GLN A 96 2.58 -18.66 3.70
C GLN A 96 1.87 -17.38 4.18
N PRO A 97 2.01 -17.02 5.48
CA PRO A 97 1.53 -15.74 6.00
C PRO A 97 2.09 -14.55 5.20
N GLN A 98 1.35 -13.45 5.19
CA GLN A 98 1.83 -12.20 4.61
C GLN A 98 3.15 -11.78 5.28
N PHE A 99 4.08 -11.24 4.49
CA PHE A 99 5.41 -10.81 4.93
C PHE A 99 6.35 -11.92 5.45
N ASP A 100 6.04 -13.21 5.24
CA ASP A 100 7.00 -14.30 5.47
C ASP A 100 8.23 -14.12 4.54
N ASN A 101 9.42 -14.02 5.14
CA ASN A 101 10.70 -13.82 4.46
C ASN A 101 11.64 -15.04 4.58
N SER A 102 11.10 -16.21 4.91
CA SER A 102 11.85 -17.46 5.02
C SER A 102 12.21 -18.04 3.65
N THR A 103 13.04 -19.08 3.63
CA THR A 103 13.49 -19.76 2.41
C THR A 103 12.49 -20.78 1.87
N LYS A 104 11.19 -20.64 2.18
CA LYS A 104 10.14 -21.57 1.73
C LYS A 104 9.76 -21.30 0.27
N ILE A 105 9.17 -22.31 -0.39
CA ILE A 105 8.63 -22.18 -1.75
C ILE A 105 7.44 -21.20 -1.74
N ALA A 106 7.49 -20.18 -2.59
CA ALA A 106 6.38 -19.23 -2.76
C ALA A 106 5.24 -19.83 -3.59
N THR A 107 3.99 -19.65 -3.14
CA THR A 107 2.81 -20.04 -3.93
C THR A 107 2.48 -18.97 -4.97
N THR A 108 1.73 -19.34 -6.01
CA THR A 108 1.23 -18.38 -7.01
C THR A 108 0.37 -17.27 -6.38
N ALA A 109 -0.41 -17.59 -5.34
CA ALA A 109 -1.17 -16.61 -4.57
C ALA A 109 -0.26 -15.62 -3.81
N PHE A 110 0.85 -16.10 -3.24
CA PHE A 110 1.84 -15.23 -2.60
C PHE A 110 2.52 -14.31 -3.63
N VAL A 111 2.89 -14.86 -4.79
CA VAL A 111 3.54 -14.09 -5.88
C VAL A 111 2.58 -13.08 -6.51
N GLN A 112 1.32 -13.43 -6.79
CA GLN A 112 0.34 -12.50 -7.36
C GLN A 112 0.17 -11.25 -6.50
N ARG A 113 0.15 -11.42 -5.17
CA ARG A 113 0.12 -10.32 -4.20
C ARG A 113 1.41 -9.51 -4.22
N ALA A 114 2.57 -10.17 -4.26
CA ALA A 114 3.87 -9.49 -4.27
C ALA A 114 4.13 -8.68 -5.55
N LEU A 115 3.56 -9.08 -6.69
CA LEU A 115 3.72 -8.40 -7.99
C LEU A 115 2.89 -7.11 -8.14
N GLY A 116 2.22 -6.64 -7.08
CA GLY A 116 1.48 -5.38 -7.08
C GLY A 116 -0.02 -5.51 -7.32
N ASN A 117 -0.59 -6.72 -7.34
CA ASN A 117 -2.03 -6.89 -7.23
C ASN A 117 -2.46 -6.78 -5.76
N PHE A 118 -3.64 -6.22 -5.53
CA PHE A 118 -4.26 -6.27 -4.21
C PHE A 118 -4.64 -7.70 -3.83
N ALA A 119 -4.52 -8.04 -2.55
CA ALA A 119 -4.91 -9.35 -2.03
C ALA A 119 -6.43 -9.59 -2.14
N ASN A 120 -7.22 -8.51 -2.09
CA ASN A 120 -8.66 -8.53 -2.33
C ASN A 120 -9.20 -7.13 -2.69
N SER A 121 -10.46 -7.07 -3.12
CA SER A 121 -11.25 -5.84 -3.24
C SER A 121 -12.46 -5.93 -2.31
N ASN A 122 -12.44 -5.21 -1.19
CA ASN A 122 -13.46 -5.24 -0.16
C ASN A 122 -14.37 -4.01 -0.27
N SER A 123 -15.66 -4.25 -0.47
CA SER A 123 -16.67 -3.18 -0.50
C SER A 123 -17.67 -3.36 0.64
N TYR A 124 -17.84 -2.33 1.46
CA TYR A 124 -18.67 -2.38 2.67
C TYR A 124 -19.92 -1.52 2.54
N SER A 125 -21.04 -1.98 3.10
CA SER A 125 -22.33 -1.27 3.08
C SER A 125 -22.68 -0.57 4.40
N SER A 126 -21.77 -0.58 5.38
CA SER A 126 -21.94 0.09 6.67
C SER A 126 -20.59 0.51 7.24
N ASN A 127 -20.61 1.43 8.22
CA ASN A 127 -19.43 1.80 8.98
C ASN A 127 -18.77 0.55 9.55
N THR A 128 -17.45 0.43 9.36
CA THR A 128 -16.74 -0.82 9.62
C THR A 128 -15.39 -0.54 10.27
N THR A 129 -15.09 -1.29 11.34
CA THR A 129 -13.73 -1.42 11.85
C THR A 129 -13.00 -2.48 11.03
N LEU A 130 -12.01 -2.04 10.27
CA LEU A 130 -11.18 -2.92 9.45
C LEU A 130 -10.32 -3.82 10.34
N THR A 131 -9.92 -4.94 9.76
CA THR A 131 -9.12 -5.96 10.45
C THR A 131 -7.83 -6.23 9.68
N ASN A 132 -6.98 -7.12 10.21
CA ASN A 132 -5.77 -7.55 9.50
C ASN A 132 -6.09 -8.25 8.16
N ALA A 133 -7.33 -8.67 7.91
CA ALA A 133 -7.75 -9.23 6.63
C ALA A 133 -7.84 -8.18 5.50
N ASP A 134 -7.94 -6.89 5.85
CA ASP A 134 -8.02 -5.77 4.90
C ASP A 134 -6.63 -5.26 4.49
N VAL A 135 -5.58 -5.72 5.16
CA VAL A 135 -4.20 -5.37 4.82
C VAL A 135 -3.82 -6.00 3.47
N GLY A 136 -3.31 -5.15 2.59
CA GLY A 136 -2.98 -5.47 1.20
C GLY A 136 -4.19 -5.44 0.28
N ALA A 137 -5.38 -5.06 0.76
CA ALA A 137 -6.60 -4.94 -0.05
C ALA A 137 -6.86 -3.50 -0.50
N ILE A 138 -7.75 -3.37 -1.48
CA ILE A 138 -8.44 -2.12 -1.78
C ILE A 138 -9.80 -2.12 -1.08
N VAL A 139 -10.10 -1.06 -0.34
CA VAL A 139 -11.31 -0.89 0.48
C VAL A 139 -12.15 0.24 -0.08
N SER A 140 -13.45 -0.01 -0.26
CA SER A 140 -14.38 0.95 -0.84
C SER A 140 -15.73 0.98 -0.08
N PRO A 141 -16.42 2.12 0.00
CA PRO A 141 -17.82 2.15 0.36
C PRO A 141 -18.67 1.62 -0.81
N SER A 142 -19.71 0.83 -0.50
CA SER A 142 -20.69 0.37 -1.49
C SER A 142 -22.00 1.16 -1.47
N VAL A 143 -22.25 1.92 -0.40
CA VAL A 143 -23.42 2.79 -0.25
C VAL A 143 -23.06 4.04 0.55
N GLY A 144 -23.33 5.21 0.00
CA GLY A 144 -23.14 6.49 0.70
C GLY A 144 -21.71 6.68 1.26
N SER A 145 -21.48 7.81 1.92
CA SER A 145 -20.22 8.01 2.61
C SER A 145 -20.21 7.21 3.91
N LEU A 146 -19.18 6.37 4.10
CA LEU A 146 -19.02 5.51 5.27
C LEU A 146 -17.77 5.87 6.06
N ALA A 147 -17.77 5.53 7.35
CA ALA A 147 -16.61 5.62 8.21
C ALA A 147 -15.90 4.25 8.33
N PHE A 148 -14.61 4.23 8.01
CA PHE A 148 -13.73 3.08 8.17
C PHE A 148 -12.73 3.34 9.29
N GLN A 149 -12.80 2.57 10.37
CA GLN A 149 -11.76 2.60 11.40
C GLN A 149 -10.62 1.68 10.96
N LEU A 150 -9.40 2.20 10.94
CA LEU A 150 -8.20 1.43 10.67
C LEU A 150 -8.01 0.33 11.72
N PRO A 151 -7.34 -0.78 11.38
CA PRO A 151 -6.89 -1.72 12.39
C PRO A 151 -5.83 -1.08 13.31
N LEU A 152 -5.77 -1.53 14.56
CA LEU A 152 -4.68 -1.18 15.48
C LEU A 152 -3.32 -1.46 14.83
N VAL A 153 -2.43 -0.47 14.88
CA VAL A 153 -1.07 -0.60 14.34
C VAL A 153 -0.23 -1.57 15.17
N ALA A 154 -0.59 -1.76 16.45
CA ALA A 154 0.03 -2.71 17.35
C ALA A 154 -0.20 -4.15 16.86
N GLY A 155 0.83 -4.72 16.22
CA GLY A 155 0.78 -6.05 15.61
C GLY A 155 0.94 -6.05 14.09
N MET A 156 1.09 -4.87 13.47
CA MET A 156 1.36 -4.76 12.04
C MET A 156 2.85 -4.61 11.74
N PRO A 157 3.36 -5.31 10.71
CA PRO A 157 4.72 -5.08 10.23
C PRO A 157 4.81 -3.75 9.49
N ASN A 158 6.00 -3.16 9.52
CA ASN A 158 6.33 -1.99 8.73
C ASN A 158 6.18 -2.31 7.23
N GLY A 159 5.53 -1.42 6.47
CA GLY A 159 5.20 -1.63 5.06
C GLY A 159 3.81 -2.26 4.81
N ALA A 160 3.06 -2.63 5.86
CA ALA A 160 1.67 -3.02 5.70
C ALA A 160 0.85 -1.87 5.10
N GLN A 161 0.08 -2.14 4.06
CA GLN A 161 -0.69 -1.14 3.32
C GLN A 161 -2.18 -1.43 3.29
N ILE A 162 -2.99 -0.38 3.29
CA ILE A 162 -4.41 -0.44 2.90
C ILE A 162 -4.64 0.68 1.88
N THR A 163 -5.24 0.32 0.75
CA THR A 163 -5.65 1.30 -0.26
C THR A 163 -7.14 1.57 -0.11
N PHE A 164 -7.52 2.83 -0.05
CA PHE A 164 -8.90 3.27 -0.02
C PHE A 164 -9.27 3.88 -1.36
N ASN A 165 -10.45 3.52 -1.83
CA ASN A 165 -11.08 4.11 -3.01
C ASN A 165 -12.42 4.70 -2.58
N GLY A 166 -12.57 6.01 -2.68
CA GLY A 166 -13.79 6.72 -2.33
C GLY A 166 -14.97 6.32 -3.22
N ASN A 167 -14.70 5.82 -4.43
CA ASN A 167 -15.71 5.52 -5.45
C ASN A 167 -16.66 6.73 -5.62
N THR A 168 -17.91 6.56 -6.01
CA THR A 168 -18.86 7.66 -6.17
C THR A 168 -19.34 8.31 -4.87
N PHE A 169 -18.92 7.82 -3.70
CA PHE A 169 -19.50 8.23 -2.41
C PHE A 169 -18.55 8.95 -1.45
N GLY A 170 -17.24 8.74 -1.57
CA GLY A 170 -16.27 9.15 -0.57
C GLY A 170 -16.35 8.34 0.73
N CYS A 171 -15.41 8.54 1.65
CA CYS A 171 -15.42 7.90 2.95
C CYS A 171 -14.61 8.68 3.99
N VAL A 172 -14.78 8.34 5.26
CA VAL A 172 -13.96 8.88 6.36
C VAL A 172 -13.11 7.75 6.91
N ILE A 173 -11.79 7.91 6.86
CA ILE A 173 -10.83 6.97 7.42
C ILE A 173 -10.43 7.48 8.80
N ALA A 174 -10.70 6.69 9.83
CA ALA A 174 -10.43 7.07 11.22
C ALA A 174 -9.39 6.15 11.85
N ARG A 175 -8.58 6.69 12.76
CA ARG A 175 -7.70 5.88 13.62
C ARG A 175 -8.52 4.96 14.53
N GLN A 176 -7.88 3.93 15.07
CA GLN A 176 -8.42 3.12 16.17
C GLN A 176 -7.64 3.36 17.46
N GLY A 177 -8.31 3.29 18.61
CA GLY A 177 -7.65 3.35 19.92
C GLY A 177 -6.96 4.69 20.19
N SER A 178 -5.64 4.66 20.42
CA SER A 178 -4.78 5.83 20.62
C SER A 178 -3.78 6.05 19.47
N ASP A 179 -3.93 5.32 18.36
CA ASP A 179 -3.04 5.44 17.20
C ASP A 179 -3.14 6.84 16.58
N VAL A 180 -2.31 7.16 15.60
CA VAL A 180 -2.43 8.40 14.83
C VAL A 180 -2.27 8.11 13.35
N ILE A 181 -2.84 8.98 12.53
CA ILE A 181 -2.60 8.98 11.09
C ILE A 181 -1.66 10.14 10.80
N ASN A 182 -0.49 9.85 10.23
CA ASN A 182 0.43 10.87 9.73
C ASN A 182 0.02 11.23 8.29
N ALA A 183 -0.51 12.43 8.09
CA ALA A 183 -1.03 12.90 6.80
C ALA A 183 -0.17 14.04 6.23
N GLY A 184 1.15 13.81 6.12
CA GLY A 184 2.07 14.76 5.49
C GLY A 184 2.11 16.10 6.22
N SER A 185 1.88 17.20 5.49
CA SER A 185 1.97 18.56 6.03
C SER A 185 0.91 18.88 7.10
N ALA A 186 -0.18 18.10 7.16
CA ALA A 186 -1.19 18.21 8.22
C ALA A 186 -0.71 17.62 9.57
N GLY A 187 0.40 16.87 9.57
CA GLY A 187 0.93 16.21 10.77
C GLY A 187 0.07 15.03 11.23
N ALA A 188 0.07 14.79 12.55
CA ALA A 188 -0.68 13.70 13.17
C ALA A 188 -2.16 14.08 13.37
N ILE A 189 -3.06 13.32 12.74
CA ILE A 189 -4.51 13.53 12.77
C ILE A 189 -5.27 12.28 13.25
N SER A 190 -6.51 12.46 13.68
CA SER A 190 -7.39 11.35 14.11
C SER A 190 -8.24 10.76 12.98
N SER A 191 -8.48 11.53 11.92
CA SER A 191 -9.31 11.10 10.80
C SER A 191 -8.96 11.86 9.55
N LEU A 192 -9.20 11.22 8.41
CA LEU A 192 -8.95 11.71 7.07
C LEU A 192 -10.21 11.51 6.24
N SER A 193 -10.69 12.55 5.57
CA SER A 193 -11.85 12.45 4.68
C SER A 193 -11.36 12.26 3.24
N LEU A 194 -12.02 11.35 2.54
CA LEU A 194 -11.80 11.03 1.13
C LEU A 194 -13.07 11.42 0.38
N GLU A 195 -12.95 12.29 -0.62
CA GLU A 195 -14.10 12.69 -1.43
C GLU A 195 -14.44 11.63 -2.48
N ALA A 196 -15.56 11.83 -3.17
CA ALA A 196 -15.95 10.94 -4.26
C ALA A 196 -14.89 10.96 -5.38
N ASN A 197 -14.44 9.77 -5.78
CA ASN A 197 -13.43 9.46 -6.78
C ASN A 197 -11.98 9.76 -6.38
N ASP A 198 -11.74 10.09 -5.11
CA ASP A 198 -10.39 10.17 -4.56
C ASP A 198 -9.92 8.80 -4.06
N ALA A 199 -8.61 8.59 -4.04
CA ALA A 199 -7.95 7.46 -3.40
C ALA A 199 -6.94 7.91 -2.34
N ALA A 200 -6.69 7.03 -1.38
CA ALA A 200 -5.67 7.18 -0.36
C ALA A 200 -4.96 5.86 -0.11
N VAL A 201 -3.64 5.89 0.05
CA VAL A 201 -2.85 4.72 0.43
C VAL A 201 -2.22 4.99 1.78
N LEU A 202 -2.64 4.22 2.78
CA LEU A 202 -2.06 4.26 4.12
C LEU A 202 -1.09 3.10 4.29
N THR A 203 0.13 3.42 4.69
CA THR A 203 1.21 2.46 4.95
C THR A 203 1.67 2.58 6.40
N VAL A 204 1.89 1.46 7.08
CA VAL A 204 2.56 1.45 8.38
C VAL A 204 4.03 1.80 8.19
N VAL A 205 4.45 2.97 8.69
CA VAL A 205 5.84 3.44 8.67
C VAL A 205 6.26 3.81 10.09
N GLY A 206 7.30 3.17 10.62
CA GLY A 206 7.78 3.40 11.98
C GLY A 206 6.73 3.09 13.06
N GLY A 207 5.80 2.17 12.78
CA GLY A 207 4.70 1.84 13.69
C GLY A 207 3.56 2.87 13.72
N VAL A 208 3.44 3.70 12.67
CA VAL A 208 2.35 4.69 12.52
C VAL A 208 1.73 4.57 11.14
N TRP A 209 0.39 4.68 11.06
CA TRP A 209 -0.30 4.79 9.78
C TRP A 209 0.07 6.10 9.10
N THR A 210 0.73 6.00 7.96
CA THR A 210 1.24 7.15 7.21
C THR A 210 0.60 7.19 5.83
N LEU A 211 0.07 8.34 5.43
CA LEU A 211 -0.42 8.57 4.09
C LEU A 211 0.76 8.66 3.12
N THR A 212 0.87 7.69 2.22
CA THR A 212 2.02 7.53 1.32
C THR A 212 1.65 7.60 -0.16
N GLY A 213 0.35 7.61 -0.49
CA GLY A 213 -0.10 7.61 -1.88
C GLY A 213 -1.58 7.96 -2.03
N GLY A 214 -2.04 7.97 -3.27
CA GLY A 214 -3.35 8.48 -3.66
C GLY A 214 -3.35 10.00 -3.88
N GLU A 215 -4.44 10.51 -4.46
CA GLU A 215 -4.64 11.94 -4.75
C GLU A 215 -4.64 12.77 -3.46
N LEU A 216 -5.17 12.20 -2.38
CA LEU A 216 -5.21 12.86 -1.09
C LEU A 216 -3.80 13.08 -0.50
N HIS A 217 -2.83 12.21 -0.83
CA HIS A 217 -1.43 12.44 -0.45
C HIS A 217 -0.83 13.64 -1.19
N GLN A 218 -1.24 13.89 -2.44
CA GLN A 218 -0.77 15.05 -3.19
C GLN A 218 -1.30 16.36 -2.59
N GLY A 219 -2.58 16.40 -2.19
CA GLY A 219 -3.13 17.54 -1.45
C GLY A 219 -2.45 17.80 -0.10
N ALA A 220 -1.94 16.73 0.55
CA ALA A 220 -1.18 16.83 1.80
C ALA A 220 0.32 17.19 1.62
N SER A 221 0.83 17.18 0.39
CA SER A 221 2.22 17.50 0.08
C SER A 221 2.48 19.00 0.18
N SER A 222 3.64 19.38 0.71
CA SER A 222 4.04 20.80 0.82
C SER A 222 4.13 21.49 -0.55
N SER A 223 4.34 20.74 -1.63
CA SER A 223 4.40 21.26 -2.99
C SER A 223 3.05 21.72 -3.55
N PHE A 224 1.94 21.28 -2.95
CA PHE A 224 0.56 21.67 -3.31
C PHE A 224 -0.14 22.39 -2.14
N ALA A 225 0.64 22.93 -1.19
CA ALA A 225 0.08 23.61 -0.03
C ALA A 225 -0.91 24.71 -0.44
N SER A 226 -2.03 24.79 0.28
CA SER A 226 -3.04 25.82 0.05
C SER A 226 -3.66 26.28 1.37
N SER A 227 -4.13 27.52 1.39
CA SER A 227 -4.86 28.13 2.51
C SER A 227 -6.09 28.85 1.94
N ALA A 228 -7.24 28.18 2.02
CA ALA A 228 -8.51 28.64 1.48
C ALA A 228 -9.27 29.57 2.44
N VAL A 229 -8.60 30.65 2.88
CA VAL A 229 -9.19 31.71 3.71
C VAL A 229 -9.35 33.00 2.91
N THR A 230 -10.00 34.03 3.48
CA THR A 230 -10.25 35.32 2.80
C THR A 230 -8.99 35.92 2.19
N ASN A 231 -7.88 35.91 2.92
CA ASN A 231 -6.55 36.28 2.41
C ASN A 231 -5.68 35.02 2.35
N GLY A 232 -5.70 34.36 1.19
CA GLY A 232 -5.24 32.98 1.03
C GLY A 232 -4.17 32.81 -0.03
N SER A 233 -3.67 31.57 -0.14
CA SER A 233 -2.63 31.22 -1.10
C SER A 233 -2.76 29.78 -1.59
N MET A 234 -2.28 29.49 -2.80
CA MET A 234 -2.11 28.15 -3.34
C MET A 234 -0.76 28.05 -4.06
N TYR A 235 -0.06 26.95 -3.82
CA TYR A 235 1.19 26.62 -4.49
C TYR A 235 0.90 25.83 -5.77
N PHE A 236 1.56 26.23 -6.86
CA PHE A 236 1.71 25.42 -8.05
C PHE A 236 3.11 24.80 -8.04
N PRO A 237 3.20 23.45 -8.05
CA PRO A 237 4.48 22.78 -8.00
C PRO A 237 5.37 23.17 -9.17
N ALA A 238 6.65 23.38 -8.90
CA ALA A 238 7.66 23.57 -9.91
C ALA A 238 8.56 22.33 -10.03
N PRO A 239 9.22 22.11 -11.19
CA PRO A 239 10.24 21.08 -11.32
C PRO A 239 11.38 21.28 -10.30
N PRO A 240 12.11 20.21 -9.93
CA PRO A 240 13.25 20.30 -9.02
C PRO A 240 14.23 21.41 -9.43
N GLY A 241 14.65 22.23 -8.46
CA GLY A 241 15.60 23.34 -8.68
C GLY A 241 14.96 24.65 -9.15
N ARG A 242 13.63 24.75 -9.23
CA ARG A 242 12.90 26.01 -9.46
C ARG A 242 11.96 26.32 -8.30
N ALA A 243 11.79 27.61 -8.01
CA ALA A 243 10.83 28.06 -7.01
C ALA A 243 9.39 27.78 -7.47
N PRO A 244 8.47 27.44 -6.56
CA PRO A 244 7.06 27.24 -6.89
C PRO A 244 6.44 28.54 -7.34
N ILE A 245 5.45 28.46 -8.24
CA ILE A 245 4.59 29.62 -8.51
C ILE A 245 3.54 29.64 -7.40
N ILE A 246 3.34 30.80 -6.80
CA ILE A 246 2.39 31.00 -5.71
C ILE A 246 1.30 31.94 -6.20
N TRP A 247 0.07 31.44 -6.21
CA TRP A 247 -1.12 32.25 -6.37
C TRP A 247 -1.59 32.72 -4.99
N GLN A 248 -1.81 34.02 -4.84
CA GLN A 248 -2.36 34.60 -3.62
C GLN A 248 -3.57 35.47 -3.97
N TRP A 249 -4.53 35.52 -3.08
CA TRP A 249 -5.74 36.32 -3.24
C TRP A 249 -6.15 36.93 -1.91
N GLY A 250 -7.00 37.93 -2.01
CA GLY A 250 -7.82 38.31 -0.89
C GLY A 250 -8.51 39.64 -1.05
N GLU A 251 -8.79 40.27 0.09
CA GLU A 251 -9.54 41.51 0.16
C GLU A 251 -8.84 42.49 1.08
N VAL A 252 -8.72 43.73 0.62
CA VAL A 252 -8.22 44.85 1.41
C VAL A 252 -9.13 46.05 1.24
N ASN A 253 -9.21 46.87 2.29
CA ASN A 253 -9.82 48.18 2.20
C ASN A 253 -8.80 49.17 1.64
N ILE A 254 -9.15 49.84 0.54
CA ILE A 254 -8.33 50.90 -0.03
C ILE A 254 -8.98 52.26 0.19
N GLN A 255 -8.16 53.27 0.44
CA GLN A 255 -8.61 54.65 0.50
C GLN A 255 -8.20 55.35 -0.80
N MET A 256 -9.16 56.02 -1.45
CA MET A 256 -8.90 56.84 -2.63
C MET A 256 -9.09 58.31 -2.29
N THR A 257 -8.00 59.07 -2.36
CA THR A 257 -8.04 60.54 -2.32
C THR A 257 -8.07 61.05 -3.75
N SER A 258 -8.69 62.22 -3.98
CA SER A 258 -8.65 62.87 -5.29
C SER A 258 -7.21 62.97 -5.82
N GLY A 259 -7.01 62.54 -7.08
CA GLY A 259 -5.69 62.42 -7.69
C GLY A 259 -5.09 61.02 -7.60
N ILE A 260 -3.75 60.95 -7.70
CA ILE A 260 -2.99 59.69 -7.68
C ILE A 260 -2.84 59.20 -6.23
N HIS A 261 -3.11 57.92 -6.00
CA HIS A 261 -2.95 57.30 -4.69
C HIS A 261 -2.25 55.93 -4.79
N LYS A 262 -1.62 55.52 -3.69
CA LYS A 262 -0.98 54.21 -3.50
C LYS A 262 -1.44 53.61 -2.18
N ASN A 263 -2.03 52.42 -2.22
CA ASN A 263 -2.38 51.64 -1.03
C ASN A 263 -1.50 50.40 -0.99
N SER A 264 -0.62 50.29 0.01
CA SER A 264 0.30 49.16 0.19
C SER A 264 -0.19 48.21 1.28
N PHE A 265 -0.07 46.91 1.06
CA PHE A 265 -0.49 45.89 2.02
C PHE A 265 0.36 44.61 1.90
N ALA A 266 0.38 43.84 2.99
CA ALA A 266 1.14 42.60 3.08
C ALA A 266 0.37 41.44 2.45
N LEU A 267 1.11 40.54 1.81
CA LEU A 267 0.61 39.28 1.29
C LEU A 267 0.44 38.25 2.40
N PRO A 268 -0.46 37.26 2.23
CA PRO A 268 -0.57 36.11 3.11
C PRO A 268 0.77 35.41 3.37
N ILE A 269 1.58 35.24 2.32
CA ILE A 269 2.92 34.68 2.36
C ILE A 269 3.88 35.44 1.44
N ALA A 270 5.16 35.43 1.77
CA ALA A 270 6.20 36.03 0.94
C ALA A 270 6.42 35.22 -0.34
N TRP A 271 6.65 35.91 -1.46
CA TRP A 271 7.20 35.27 -2.65
C TRP A 271 8.69 34.97 -2.48
N PRO A 272 9.17 33.81 -2.92
CA PRO A 272 10.60 33.49 -2.86
C PRO A 272 11.50 34.43 -3.69
N ASN A 273 11.03 34.92 -4.84
CA ASN A 273 11.81 35.70 -5.82
C ASN A 273 11.12 36.98 -6.29
N GLY A 274 9.79 36.98 -6.49
CA GLY A 274 9.05 38.19 -6.83
C GLY A 274 7.70 38.00 -7.50
N PHE A 275 7.05 39.14 -7.74
CA PHE A 275 5.78 39.27 -8.44
C PHE A 275 5.89 39.01 -9.95
N ILE A 276 4.90 38.34 -10.52
CA ILE A 276 4.75 38.12 -11.96
C ILE A 276 3.65 39.02 -12.51
N THR A 277 2.44 38.89 -11.97
CA THR A 277 1.25 39.55 -12.50
C THR A 277 0.15 39.60 -11.45
N GLY A 278 -0.81 40.48 -11.65
CA GLY A 278 -1.92 40.66 -10.73
C GLY A 278 -3.08 41.40 -11.34
N MET A 279 -4.22 41.24 -10.70
CA MET A 279 -5.44 41.99 -10.97
C MET A 279 -6.07 42.41 -9.66
N CYS A 280 -6.78 43.54 -9.71
CA CYS A 280 -7.57 44.04 -8.60
C CYS A 280 -8.89 44.61 -9.12
N CYS A 281 -9.92 44.52 -8.32
CA CYS A 281 -11.21 45.13 -8.59
C CYS A 281 -11.89 45.56 -7.29
N PHE A 282 -12.77 46.54 -7.37
CA PHE A 282 -13.61 46.90 -6.23
C PHE A 282 -14.56 45.75 -5.87
N ALA A 283 -14.76 45.54 -4.56
CA ALA A 283 -15.70 44.55 -4.04
C ALA A 283 -17.15 45.00 -4.23
N GLY A 284 -17.40 46.32 -4.20
CA GLY A 284 -18.67 46.96 -4.55
C GLY A 284 -18.62 47.60 -5.94
N GLY A 285 -19.77 47.72 -6.60
CA GLY A 285 -19.90 48.53 -7.81
C GLY A 285 -19.80 50.03 -7.47
N LEU A 286 -18.98 50.78 -8.20
CA LEU A 286 -18.88 52.22 -8.03
C LEU A 286 -20.11 52.96 -8.58
N PRO A 287 -20.41 54.17 -8.09
CA PRO A 287 -21.38 55.05 -8.73
C PRO A 287 -20.99 55.31 -10.20
N PRO A 288 -21.96 55.30 -11.14
CA PRO A 288 -21.69 55.36 -12.60
C PRO A 288 -21.10 56.70 -13.10
N THR A 289 -20.89 57.68 -12.20
CA THR A 289 -20.48 59.05 -12.53
C THR A 289 -19.02 59.37 -12.23
N ILE A 290 -18.22 58.39 -11.80
CA ILE A 290 -16.84 58.61 -11.36
C ILE A 290 -15.87 57.79 -12.21
N GLU A 291 -14.93 58.47 -12.88
CA GLU A 291 -13.81 57.83 -13.56
C GLU A 291 -12.77 57.36 -12.52
N THR A 292 -12.55 56.05 -12.46
CA THR A 292 -11.52 55.43 -11.63
C THR A 292 -10.75 54.39 -12.43
N ASN A 293 -9.44 54.37 -12.28
CA ASN A 293 -8.58 53.29 -12.80
C ASN A 293 -7.76 52.72 -11.65
N MET A 294 -7.56 51.40 -11.68
CA MET A 294 -6.73 50.69 -10.72
C MET A 294 -5.74 49.79 -11.44
N SER A 295 -4.57 49.69 -10.87
CA SER A 295 -3.52 48.76 -11.25
C SER A 295 -2.90 48.20 -9.99
N ILE A 296 -2.39 46.97 -10.07
CA ILE A 296 -1.76 46.27 -8.96
C ILE A 296 -0.38 45.78 -9.36
N GLY A 297 0.54 45.77 -8.41
CA GLY A 297 1.89 45.26 -8.60
C GLY A 297 2.65 45.15 -7.28
N ALA A 298 3.90 44.69 -7.35
CA ALA A 298 4.79 44.64 -6.19
C ALA A 298 5.08 46.05 -5.65
N ASP A 299 4.93 46.26 -4.34
CA ASP A 299 5.28 47.55 -3.74
C ASP A 299 6.81 47.73 -3.75
N PRO A 300 7.34 48.83 -4.32
CA PRO A 300 8.78 49.10 -4.33
C PRO A 300 9.42 49.13 -2.94
N SER A 301 8.62 49.32 -1.88
CA SER A 301 9.10 49.26 -0.49
C SER A 301 9.53 47.85 -0.06
N ASN A 302 8.88 46.81 -0.60
CA ASN A 302 9.23 45.40 -0.37
C ASN A 302 8.62 44.52 -1.47
N LEU A 303 9.46 44.10 -2.42
CA LEU A 303 9.04 43.38 -3.63
C LEU A 303 8.57 41.93 -3.37
N LEU A 304 8.83 41.37 -2.19
CA LEU A 304 8.56 39.96 -1.87
C LEU A 304 7.35 39.77 -0.97
N THR A 305 7.11 40.70 -0.05
CA THR A 305 6.05 40.55 0.96
C THR A 305 4.87 41.47 0.73
N ASN A 306 5.03 42.52 -0.09
CA ASN A 306 4.03 43.56 -0.21
C ASN A 306 3.59 43.76 -1.67
N ILE A 307 2.30 44.04 -1.82
CA ILE A 307 1.72 44.55 -3.05
C ILE A 307 1.15 45.93 -2.80
N ALA A 308 1.07 46.70 -3.87
CA ALA A 308 0.44 48.00 -3.88
C ALA A 308 -0.60 48.08 -4.99
N ILE A 309 -1.70 48.74 -4.66
CA ILE A 309 -2.71 49.15 -5.63
C ILE A 309 -2.51 50.65 -5.87
N TRP A 310 -2.25 50.99 -7.13
CA TRP A 310 -2.19 52.36 -7.60
C TRP A 310 -3.43 52.67 -8.40
N GLY A 311 -3.94 53.88 -8.21
CA GLY A 311 -5.07 54.34 -8.95
C GLY A 311 -5.15 55.85 -9.05
N TYR A 312 -6.15 56.26 -9.83
CA TYR A 312 -6.60 57.63 -9.91
C TYR A 312 -8.08 57.67 -9.57
N ALA A 313 -8.49 58.67 -8.79
CA ALA A 313 -9.89 58.98 -8.55
C ALA A 313 -10.13 60.48 -8.80
N ALA A 314 -11.19 60.81 -9.52
CA ALA A 314 -11.57 62.19 -9.79
C ALA A 314 -11.97 62.96 -8.50
N SER A 315 -12.46 62.24 -7.48
CA SER A 315 -12.85 62.78 -6.18
C SER A 315 -12.44 61.82 -5.06
N THR A 316 -12.40 62.30 -3.83
CA THR A 316 -12.16 61.45 -2.65
C THR A 316 -13.37 60.53 -2.43
N LEU A 317 -13.11 59.23 -2.33
CA LEU A 317 -14.11 58.20 -2.06
C LEU A 317 -14.01 57.69 -0.62
N PRO A 318 -15.09 57.13 -0.05
CA PRO A 318 -15.01 56.37 1.18
C PRO A 318 -14.04 55.18 1.02
N SER A 319 -13.60 54.62 2.15
CA SER A 319 -12.84 53.38 2.15
C SER A 319 -13.69 52.26 1.54
N GLU A 320 -13.17 51.60 0.50
CA GLU A 320 -13.89 50.55 -0.23
C GLU A 320 -13.12 49.24 -0.19
N GLY A 321 -13.86 48.14 0.01
CA GLY A 321 -13.32 46.79 -0.12
C GLY A 321 -12.85 46.55 -1.55
N THR A 322 -11.69 45.93 -1.69
CA THR A 322 -11.04 45.67 -2.98
C THR A 322 -10.48 44.27 -2.97
N TYR A 323 -10.93 43.45 -3.92
CA TYR A 323 -10.39 42.14 -4.15
C TYR A 323 -9.11 42.22 -4.97
N TYR A 324 -8.16 41.35 -4.64
CA TYR A 324 -6.94 41.16 -5.41
C TYR A 324 -6.67 39.69 -5.67
N SER A 325 -6.00 39.44 -6.80
CA SER A 325 -5.51 38.13 -7.21
C SER A 325 -4.16 38.32 -7.88
N VAL A 326 -3.12 37.69 -7.35
CA VAL A 326 -1.73 37.95 -7.72
C VAL A 326 -0.92 36.65 -7.81
N LEU A 327 -0.01 36.60 -8.77
CA LEU A 327 0.91 35.49 -9.01
C LEU A 327 2.34 35.97 -8.81
N GLY A 328 3.15 35.13 -8.16
CA GLY A 328 4.59 35.32 -8.02
C GLY A 328 5.31 33.98 -7.85
N TYR A 329 6.62 34.02 -7.65
CA TYR A 329 7.49 32.84 -7.48
C TYR A 329 8.68 33.20 -6.62
#